data_AF-A0A1X7TCS8-F1
#
_entry.id   AF-A0A1X7TCS8-F1
#
_cell.length_a   1.000
_cell.length_b   1.000
_cell.length_c   1.000
_cell.angle_alpha   90.00
_cell.angle_beta   90.00
_cell.angle_gamma   90.00
#
_symmetry.space_group_name_H-M   'P 1'
#
loop_
_entity.id
_entity.type
_entity.pdbx_description
1 polymer ?
#
loop_
_entity_poly.entity_id
_entity_poly.type
_entity_poly.pdbx_seq_one_letter_code
_entity_poly.pdbx_strand_id
1 'polypeptide(L)'
;MRSLQRGFKRQPLRCSLYQSRSLFRSSVFIGMASIPLETLENKCEVRASEDLKDEKGRRATGGKLEVYVRLREPLSGCDQEEKEQKWLVFQEAIASESTVSMVRPMVSTGPASSPIKVEQTTSLDALKLEFSLVQNAIKAGKKDPAIVQRGRALQSKIQETKQRLQSDAGFRREYLSAIAREIKTEKVYEQQLVQAGRTGEAKIIQGRRRVMENEISKMTKK
;
A
#
# COMPACT_ATOMS: atom_id res chain seq x y z
N MET A 1 -25.18 -4.55 -25.67
CA MET A 1 -23.95 -4.97 -24.96
C MET A 1 -23.12 -5.99 -25.75
N ARG A 2 -23.68 -7.11 -26.25
CA ARG A 2 -22.91 -8.15 -26.99
C ARG A 2 -22.19 -7.67 -28.27
N SER A 3 -22.74 -6.66 -28.96
CA SER A 3 -22.10 -6.04 -30.12
C SER A 3 -20.81 -5.30 -29.77
N LEU A 4 -20.75 -4.66 -28.60
CA LEU A 4 -19.59 -3.93 -28.10
C LEU A 4 -18.47 -4.89 -27.69
N GLN A 5 -18.82 -5.97 -26.98
CA GLN A 5 -17.89 -7.08 -26.66
C GLN A 5 -17.19 -7.62 -27.91
N ARG A 6 -17.96 -7.91 -28.97
CA ARG A 6 -17.42 -8.39 -30.24
C ARG A 6 -16.52 -7.35 -30.93
N GLY A 7 -16.83 -6.06 -30.76
CA GLY A 7 -16.01 -4.96 -31.27
C GLY A 7 -14.65 -4.94 -30.59
N PHE A 8 -14.61 -4.95 -29.26
CA PHE A 8 -13.38 -4.92 -28.47
C PHE A 8 -12.49 -6.15 -28.69
N LYS A 9 -13.10 -7.32 -28.95
CA LYS A 9 -12.39 -8.56 -29.27
C LYS A 9 -11.76 -8.57 -30.67
N ARG A 10 -12.34 -7.86 -31.64
CA ARG A 10 -11.91 -7.91 -33.04
C ARG A 10 -11.11 -6.69 -33.47
N GLN A 11 -11.31 -5.56 -32.81
CA GLN A 11 -10.74 -4.28 -33.22
C GLN A 11 -9.85 -3.72 -32.10
N PRO A 12 -8.54 -3.57 -32.37
CA PRO A 12 -7.66 -2.87 -31.44
C PRO A 12 -7.95 -1.36 -31.47
N LEU A 13 -7.64 -0.69 -30.36
CA LEU A 13 -7.63 0.75 -30.31
C LEU A 13 -6.41 1.28 -31.08
N ARG A 14 -6.67 2.09 -32.10
CA ARG A 14 -5.64 2.68 -32.94
C ARG A 14 -5.43 4.13 -32.54
N CYS A 15 -4.27 4.44 -31.98
CA CYS A 15 -3.89 5.78 -31.58
C CYS A 15 -2.86 6.33 -32.57
N SER A 16 -3.21 7.42 -33.26
CA SER A 16 -2.33 8.12 -34.20
C SER A 16 -1.88 9.45 -33.60
N LEU A 17 -0.57 9.71 -33.63
CA LEU A 17 0.03 10.96 -33.20
C LEU A 17 0.33 11.85 -34.40
N TYR A 18 -0.12 13.10 -34.29
CA TYR A 18 0.12 14.13 -35.29
C TYR A 18 0.81 15.32 -34.64
N GLN A 19 1.81 15.86 -35.31
CA GLN A 19 2.39 17.15 -34.96
C GLN A 19 1.54 18.25 -35.59
N SER A 20 0.88 19.06 -34.75
CA SER A 20 0.22 20.26 -35.23
C SER A 20 1.25 21.28 -35.72
N ARG A 21 0.99 21.91 -36.86
CA ARG A 21 1.83 22.95 -37.46
C ARG A 21 1.05 24.28 -37.55
N SER A 22 1.76 25.37 -37.84
CA SER A 22 1.19 26.73 -37.90
C SER A 22 0.05 26.87 -38.94
N LEU A 23 -0.71 27.96 -38.83
CA LEU A 23 -2.03 28.26 -39.43
C LEU A 23 -2.20 28.11 -40.96
N PHE A 24 -1.18 27.67 -41.70
CA PHE A 24 -1.23 27.41 -43.14
C PHE A 24 -0.55 26.10 -43.57
N ARG A 25 -0.22 25.21 -42.61
CA ARG A 25 0.43 23.93 -42.88
C ARG A 25 -0.39 22.79 -42.29
N SER A 26 -0.56 21.70 -43.05
CA SER A 26 -1.20 20.48 -42.55
C SER A 26 -0.37 19.85 -41.42
N SER A 27 -1.07 19.16 -40.53
CA SER A 27 -0.44 18.36 -39.48
C SER A 27 0.39 17.21 -40.10
N VAL A 28 1.50 16.88 -39.45
CA VAL A 28 2.40 15.81 -39.92
C VAL A 28 2.19 14.57 -39.05
N PHE A 29 1.99 13.42 -39.68
CA PHE A 29 1.91 12.14 -38.98
C PHE A 29 3.28 11.78 -38.38
N ILE A 30 3.29 11.48 -37.08
CA ILE A 30 4.52 11.11 -36.35
C ILE A 30 4.59 9.58 -36.23
N GLY A 31 3.48 8.94 -35.87
CA GLY A 31 3.45 7.51 -35.61
C GLY A 31 2.12 7.03 -35.06
N MET A 32 1.97 5.73 -35.00
CA MET A 32 0.75 5.05 -34.62
C MET A 32 1.05 3.85 -33.72
N ALA A 33 0.20 3.67 -32.71
CA ALA A 33 0.20 2.50 -31.85
C ALA A 33 -1.15 1.79 -31.94
N SER A 34 -1.12 0.46 -31.87
CA SER A 34 -2.30 -0.40 -31.91
C SER A 34 -2.37 -1.18 -30.60
N ILE A 35 -3.37 -0.88 -29.77
CA ILE A 35 -3.52 -1.46 -28.43
C ILE A 35 -4.66 -2.49 -28.47
N PRO A 36 -4.40 -3.77 -28.15
CA PRO A 36 -5.45 -4.77 -28.07
C PRO A 36 -6.37 -4.49 -26.87
N LEU A 37 -7.68 -4.60 -27.09
CA LEU A 37 -8.71 -4.32 -26.08
C LEU A 37 -9.32 -5.60 -25.48
N GLU A 38 -8.78 -6.76 -25.80
CA GLU A 38 -9.28 -8.07 -25.35
C GLU A 38 -9.34 -8.18 -23.82
N THR A 39 -8.35 -7.61 -23.13
CA THR A 39 -8.26 -7.61 -21.66
C THR A 39 -9.41 -6.84 -20.98
N LEU A 40 -10.06 -5.90 -21.69
CA LEU A 40 -11.21 -5.13 -21.17
C LEU A 40 -12.53 -5.92 -21.18
N GLU A 41 -12.54 -7.15 -21.72
CA GLU A 41 -13.69 -8.05 -21.63
C GLU A 41 -13.90 -8.52 -20.19
N ASN A 42 -12.80 -8.87 -19.51
CA ASN A 42 -12.81 -9.46 -18.16
C ASN A 42 -12.38 -8.48 -17.06
N LYS A 43 -11.77 -7.34 -17.42
CA LYS A 43 -11.25 -6.35 -16.46
C LYS A 43 -11.78 -4.96 -16.79
N CYS A 44 -11.92 -4.13 -15.76
CA CYS A 44 -12.36 -2.74 -15.95
C CYS A 44 -11.23 -1.79 -16.42
N GLU A 45 -9.96 -2.23 -16.41
CA GLU A 45 -8.82 -1.36 -16.67
C GLU A 45 -7.72 -2.04 -17.49
N VAL A 46 -7.16 -1.31 -18.46
CA VAL A 46 -6.00 -1.71 -19.26
C VAL A 46 -4.99 -0.58 -19.33
N ARG A 47 -3.73 -0.89 -18.99
CA ARG A 47 -2.56 -0.05 -19.20
C ARG A 47 -1.69 -0.69 -20.27
N ALA A 48 -1.46 0.03 -21.36
CA ALA A 48 -0.61 -0.42 -22.45
C ALA A 48 0.49 0.61 -22.71
N SER A 49 1.69 0.14 -23.02
CA SER A 49 2.87 0.95 -23.30
C SER A 49 3.50 0.42 -24.57
N GLU A 50 3.06 0.95 -25.71
CA GLU A 50 3.40 0.44 -27.04
C GLU A 50 4.31 1.42 -27.79
N ASP A 51 5.24 0.89 -28.56
CA ASP A 51 6.13 1.71 -29.38
C ASP A 51 5.38 2.27 -30.59
N LEU A 52 5.69 3.52 -30.92
CA LEU A 52 5.12 4.17 -32.10
C LEU A 52 5.71 3.57 -33.38
N LYS A 53 4.81 3.19 -34.29
CA LYS A 53 5.15 2.64 -35.60
C LYS A 53 4.74 3.58 -36.71
N ASP A 54 5.39 3.41 -37.86
CA ASP A 54 5.04 4.13 -39.08
C ASP A 54 3.63 3.73 -39.58
N GLU A 55 3.08 4.46 -40.54
CA GLU A 55 1.69 4.33 -41.02
C GLU A 55 1.38 2.89 -41.51
N LYS A 56 2.38 2.21 -42.06
CA LYS A 56 2.29 0.81 -42.53
C LYS A 56 2.63 -0.23 -41.45
N GLY A 57 3.00 0.20 -40.24
CA GLY A 57 3.32 -0.68 -39.10
C GLY A 57 4.63 -1.46 -39.22
N ARG A 58 5.44 -1.21 -40.25
CA ARG A 58 6.64 -2.02 -40.57
C ARG A 58 7.90 -1.58 -39.84
N ARG A 59 7.97 -0.31 -39.44
CA ARG A 59 9.15 0.28 -38.78
C ARG A 59 8.71 1.00 -37.52
N ALA A 60 9.47 0.87 -36.45
CA ALA A 60 9.30 1.69 -35.26
C ALA A 60 9.84 3.10 -35.57
N THR A 61 9.02 4.12 -35.35
CA THR A 61 9.40 5.53 -35.55
C THR A 61 10.21 6.08 -34.38
N GLY A 62 10.18 5.38 -33.24
CA GLY A 62 10.79 5.82 -31.99
C GLY A 62 9.80 6.60 -31.11
N GLY A 63 10.02 6.54 -29.80
CA GLY A 63 9.06 7.05 -28.80
C GLY A 63 7.99 6.01 -28.45
N LYS A 64 7.42 6.16 -27.26
CA LYS A 64 6.51 5.20 -26.64
C LYS A 64 5.21 5.88 -26.28
N LEU A 65 4.09 5.23 -26.58
CA LEU A 65 2.76 5.71 -26.22
C LEU A 65 2.21 4.88 -25.06
N GLU A 66 2.01 5.54 -23.93
CA GLU A 66 1.30 4.98 -22.79
C GLU A 66 -0.17 5.36 -22.88
N VAL A 67 -1.04 4.36 -22.92
CA VAL A 67 -2.49 4.53 -22.97
C VAL A 67 -3.12 3.80 -21.81
N TYR A 68 -4.02 4.50 -21.12
CA TYR A 68 -4.81 3.96 -20.04
C TYR A 68 -6.29 4.02 -20.43
N VAL A 69 -6.91 2.85 -20.54
CA VAL A 69 -8.33 2.71 -20.89
C VAL A 69 -9.06 2.15 -19.67
N ARG A 70 -10.15 2.81 -19.29
CA ARG A 70 -10.99 2.43 -18.16
C ARG A 70 -12.44 2.30 -18.61
N LEU A 71 -13.10 1.23 -18.19
CA LEU A 71 -14.54 1.08 -18.27
C LEU A 71 -15.15 1.21 -16.89
N ARG A 72 -16.39 1.71 -16.84
CA ARG A 72 -17.18 1.80 -15.62
C ARG A 72 -17.65 0.44 -15.14
N GLU A 73 -18.04 -0.42 -16.07
CA GLU A 73 -18.54 -1.78 -15.83
C GLU A 73 -17.86 -2.72 -16.83
N PRO A 74 -17.48 -3.94 -16.42
CA PRO A 74 -16.85 -4.91 -17.29
C PRO A 74 -17.84 -5.35 -18.37
N LEU A 75 -17.38 -5.53 -19.61
CA LEU A 75 -18.27 -5.82 -20.73
C LEU A 75 -18.99 -7.17 -20.58
N SER A 76 -18.40 -8.13 -19.86
CA SER A 76 -18.97 -9.43 -19.50
C SER A 76 -20.02 -9.39 -18.39
N GLY A 77 -20.15 -8.27 -17.66
CA GLY A 77 -21.02 -8.15 -16.48
C GLY A 77 -20.49 -8.87 -15.23
N CYS A 78 -19.33 -9.51 -15.30
CA CYS A 78 -18.65 -10.15 -14.17
C CYS A 78 -17.17 -9.76 -14.21
N ASP A 79 -16.75 -8.89 -13.28
CA ASP A 79 -15.32 -8.57 -13.08
C ASP A 79 -14.71 -9.76 -12.33
N GLN A 80 -14.33 -10.81 -13.07
CA GLN A 80 -13.79 -12.02 -12.47
C GLN A 80 -12.29 -11.86 -12.28
N GLU A 81 -11.92 -11.20 -11.17
CA GLU A 81 -10.55 -11.21 -10.68
C GLU A 81 -10.31 -12.54 -9.97
N GLU A 82 -9.72 -13.52 -10.65
CA GLU A 82 -9.33 -14.79 -10.06
C GLU A 82 -8.17 -14.55 -9.08
N LYS A 83 -8.53 -14.26 -7.82
CA LYS A 83 -7.58 -14.10 -6.72
C LYS A 83 -7.43 -15.42 -5.98
N GLU A 84 -6.32 -16.12 -6.24
CA GLU A 84 -5.86 -17.17 -5.34
C GLU A 84 -5.42 -16.53 -4.01
N GLN A 85 -6.31 -16.58 -3.02
CA GLN A 85 -6.00 -16.16 -1.66
C GLN A 85 -5.72 -17.40 -0.81
N LYS A 86 -4.60 -17.38 -0.08
CA LYS A 86 -4.31 -18.39 0.93
C LYS A 86 -5.19 -18.10 2.14
N TRP A 87 -6.25 -18.89 2.29
CA TRP A 87 -7.13 -18.80 3.45
C TRP A 87 -6.43 -19.43 4.66
N LEU A 88 -6.24 -18.63 5.70
CA LEU A 88 -5.82 -19.14 7.00
C LEU A 88 -7.08 -19.57 7.75
N VAL A 89 -7.29 -20.88 7.87
CA VAL A 89 -8.39 -21.44 8.65
C VAL A 89 -7.90 -21.65 10.08
N PHE A 90 -8.46 -20.92 11.03
CA PHE A 90 -8.24 -21.20 12.45
C PHE A 90 -9.20 -22.31 12.88
N GLN A 91 -8.66 -23.46 13.24
CA GLN A 91 -9.42 -24.42 14.03
C GLN A 91 -9.36 -23.94 15.48
N GLU A 92 -10.53 -23.66 16.06
CA GLU A 92 -10.64 -23.43 17.49
C GLU A 92 -10.29 -24.74 18.19
N ALA A 93 -9.05 -24.83 18.67
CA ALA A 93 -8.63 -25.91 19.53
C ALA A 93 -9.41 -25.79 20.83
N ILE A 94 -10.48 -26.58 20.95
CA ILE A 94 -11.08 -26.87 22.25
C ILE A 94 -9.93 -27.36 23.13
N ALA A 95 -9.66 -26.60 24.18
CA ALA A 95 -8.44 -26.68 24.96
C ALA A 95 -8.12 -28.13 25.37
N SER A 96 -7.00 -28.64 24.86
CA SER A 96 -6.15 -29.54 25.61
C SER A 96 -4.72 -29.06 25.41
N GLU A 97 -4.13 -28.62 26.51
CA GLU A 97 -2.73 -28.18 26.57
C GLU A 97 -1.81 -29.30 26.06
N SER A 98 -0.81 -28.96 25.24
CA SER A 98 0.59 -29.36 25.43
C SER A 98 1.49 -29.09 24.20
N THR A 99 2.66 -28.54 24.50
CA THR A 99 3.96 -28.69 23.79
C THR A 99 4.19 -28.02 22.43
N VAL A 100 4.82 -26.85 22.53
CA VAL A 100 5.90 -26.27 21.71
C VAL A 100 6.37 -27.07 20.48
N SER A 101 6.36 -26.45 19.29
CA SER A 101 7.39 -26.67 18.26
C SER A 101 7.52 -25.51 17.27
N MET A 102 8.78 -25.17 17.00
CA MET A 102 9.28 -24.08 16.16
C MET A 102 9.13 -24.40 14.66
N VAL A 103 8.66 -23.47 13.82
CA VAL A 103 9.13 -23.36 12.42
C VAL A 103 9.13 -21.89 11.94
N ARG A 104 10.16 -21.58 11.15
CA ARG A 104 10.71 -20.32 10.61
C ARG A 104 9.92 -19.77 9.40
N PRO A 105 9.87 -18.43 9.13
CA PRO A 105 9.48 -17.92 7.81
C PRO A 105 10.68 -17.53 6.94
N MET A 106 10.60 -17.91 5.67
CA MET A 106 11.51 -17.60 4.57
C MET A 106 11.07 -16.31 3.85
N VAL A 107 12.06 -15.57 3.36
CA VAL A 107 11.99 -14.23 2.74
C VAL A 107 11.54 -14.29 1.27
N SER A 108 10.74 -13.32 0.82
CA SER A 108 10.75 -12.84 -0.58
C SER A 108 10.21 -11.39 -0.74
N THR A 109 11.15 -10.44 -0.78
CA THR A 109 11.41 -9.40 -1.81
C THR A 109 10.26 -8.66 -2.55
N GLY A 110 9.97 -7.40 -2.11
CA GLY A 110 9.67 -6.13 -2.85
C GLY A 110 8.61 -6.02 -3.99
N PRO A 111 8.13 -4.80 -4.40
CA PRO A 111 8.59 -3.44 -4.05
C PRO A 111 7.51 -2.46 -3.49
N ALA A 112 8.03 -1.39 -2.89
CA ALA A 112 7.47 -0.07 -2.59
C ALA A 112 5.95 0.22 -2.71
N SER A 113 5.36 0.46 -1.54
CA SER A 113 4.42 1.55 -1.17
C SER A 113 3.21 1.05 -0.39
N SER A 114 3.43 0.41 0.75
CA SER A 114 2.36 0.17 1.72
C SER A 114 2.32 1.33 2.72
N PRO A 115 1.20 2.08 2.79
CA PRO A 115 0.94 2.89 3.96
C PRO A 115 0.92 1.92 5.15
N ILE A 116 1.77 2.21 6.12
CA ILE A 116 1.92 1.44 7.37
C ILE A 116 0.52 1.17 7.90
N LYS A 117 0.17 -0.11 7.99
CA LYS A 117 -1.09 -0.62 8.54
C LYS A 117 -1.05 -0.37 10.05
N VAL A 118 -1.32 0.87 10.47
CA VAL A 118 -1.42 1.31 11.88
C VAL A 118 -2.79 0.93 12.41
N GLU A 119 -3.06 -0.37 12.51
CA GLU A 119 -4.25 -0.88 13.17
C GLU A 119 -3.90 -2.19 13.86
N GLN A 120 -3.20 -2.09 14.99
CA GLN A 120 -3.24 -3.00 16.15
C GLN A 120 -2.24 -2.48 17.20
N THR A 121 -2.79 -1.73 18.18
CA THR A 121 -2.27 -1.26 19.50
C THR A 121 -0.79 -0.93 19.64
N THR A 122 -0.40 0.25 20.17
CA THR A 122 1.05 0.48 20.35
C THR A 122 1.49 1.02 21.70
N SER A 123 1.88 2.28 21.84
CA SER A 123 2.26 2.82 23.15
C SER A 123 1.99 4.31 23.16
N LEU A 124 1.75 4.89 24.33
CA LEU A 124 1.39 6.29 24.48
C LEU A 124 2.54 7.17 23.96
N ASP A 125 3.78 6.81 24.24
CA ASP A 125 4.94 7.56 23.78
C ASP A 125 5.21 7.32 22.28
N ALA A 126 4.94 6.12 21.73
CA ALA A 126 5.00 5.90 20.27
C ALA A 126 3.90 6.68 19.51
N LEU A 127 2.67 6.73 20.05
CA LEU A 127 1.58 7.51 19.49
C LEU A 127 1.91 9.01 19.49
N LYS A 128 2.53 9.52 20.55
CA LYS A 128 3.02 10.92 20.60
C LYS A 128 4.12 11.18 19.57
N LEU A 129 5.03 10.24 19.36
CA LEU A 129 6.07 10.35 18.33
C LEU A 129 5.44 10.46 16.94
N GLU A 130 4.49 9.59 16.60
CA GLU A 130 3.78 9.66 15.33
C GLU A 130 3.00 10.96 15.17
N PHE A 131 2.31 11.41 16.22
CA PHE A 131 1.60 12.68 16.21
C PHE A 131 2.55 13.86 15.95
N SER A 132 3.73 13.85 16.58
CA SER A 132 4.77 14.87 16.36
C SER A 132 5.24 14.90 14.90
N LEU A 133 5.47 13.74 14.28
CA LEU A 133 5.84 13.64 12.86
C LEU A 133 4.74 14.20 11.95
N VAL A 134 3.48 13.87 12.22
CA VAL A 134 2.33 14.39 11.47
C VAL A 134 2.20 15.90 11.65
N GLN A 135 2.36 16.42 12.85
CA GLN A 135 2.35 17.87 13.12
C GLN A 135 3.47 18.61 12.40
N ASN A 136 4.68 18.03 12.39
CA ASN A 136 5.81 18.60 11.66
C ASN A 136 5.55 18.61 10.14
N ALA A 137 4.91 17.56 9.60
CA ALA A 137 4.52 17.53 8.19
C ALA A 137 3.48 18.60 7.83
N ILE A 138 2.50 18.84 8.71
CA ILE A 138 1.49 19.91 8.53
C ILE A 138 2.16 21.29 8.57
N LYS A 139 3.06 21.53 9.54
CA LYS A 139 3.84 22.77 9.64
C LYS A 139 4.74 22.99 8.43
N ALA A 140 5.28 21.92 7.84
CA ALA A 140 6.09 21.97 6.63
C ALA A 140 5.26 22.21 5.33
N GLY A 141 3.95 22.43 5.43
CA GLY A 141 3.11 22.85 4.31
C GLY A 141 2.31 21.74 3.62
N LYS A 142 2.39 20.48 4.08
CA LYS A 142 1.54 19.39 3.59
C LYS A 142 0.15 19.48 4.25
N LYS A 143 -0.77 20.22 3.62
CA LYS A 143 -2.16 20.42 4.08
C LYS A 143 -3.15 19.43 3.44
N ASP A 144 -2.72 18.22 3.15
CA ASP A 144 -3.62 17.20 2.62
C ASP A 144 -4.70 16.83 3.67
N PRO A 145 -5.97 16.71 3.27
CA PRO A 145 -7.06 16.39 4.20
C PRO A 145 -6.82 15.07 4.93
N ALA A 146 -6.17 14.09 4.29
CA ALA A 146 -5.81 12.82 4.90
C ALA A 146 -4.80 12.96 6.06
N ILE A 147 -3.81 13.84 5.92
CA ILE A 147 -2.78 14.07 6.97
C ILE A 147 -3.41 14.76 8.17
N VAL A 148 -4.30 15.74 7.92
CA VAL A 148 -5.04 16.45 8.97
C VAL A 148 -5.98 15.50 9.72
N GLN A 149 -6.70 14.64 9.01
CA GLN A 149 -7.55 13.61 9.61
C GLN A 149 -6.75 12.63 10.46
N ARG A 150 -5.59 12.16 9.96
CA ARG A 150 -4.69 11.29 10.73
C ARG A 150 -4.21 11.96 12.02
N GLY A 151 -3.86 13.24 11.96
CA GLY A 151 -3.46 14.02 13.13
C GLY A 151 -4.56 14.06 14.20
N ARG A 152 -5.80 14.32 13.78
CA ARG A 152 -6.98 14.31 14.70
C ARG A 152 -7.21 12.93 15.30
N ALA A 153 -7.15 11.87 14.50
CA ALA A 153 -7.34 10.50 14.97
C ALA A 153 -6.28 10.08 16.01
N LEU A 154 -4.99 10.40 15.74
CA LEU A 154 -3.91 10.15 16.70
C LEU A 154 -4.12 10.92 18.01
N GLN A 155 -4.56 12.18 17.93
CA GLN A 155 -4.84 13.00 19.12
C GLN A 155 -5.96 12.39 19.98
N SER A 156 -7.08 11.98 19.36
CA SER A 156 -8.18 11.31 20.07
C SER A 156 -7.71 10.02 20.73
N LYS A 157 -6.89 9.20 20.03
CA LYS A 157 -6.38 7.95 20.58
C LYS A 157 -5.42 8.15 21.75
N ILE A 158 -4.57 9.18 21.69
CA ILE A 158 -3.68 9.56 22.80
C ILE A 158 -4.50 9.92 24.05
N GLN A 159 -5.56 10.70 23.89
CA GLN A 159 -6.43 11.10 25.00
C GLN A 159 -7.16 9.90 25.60
N GLU A 160 -7.77 9.04 24.76
CA GLU A 160 -8.46 7.83 25.20
C GLU A 160 -7.53 6.89 25.98
N THR A 161 -6.33 6.65 25.45
CA THR A 161 -5.34 5.75 26.08
C THR A 161 -4.86 6.33 27.40
N LYS A 162 -4.59 7.64 27.45
CA LYS A 162 -4.20 8.34 28.68
C LYS A 162 -5.30 8.27 29.73
N GLN A 163 -6.56 8.46 29.33
CA GLN A 163 -7.70 8.41 30.23
C GLN A 163 -7.90 6.99 30.78
N ARG A 164 -7.86 5.96 29.92
CA ARG A 164 -7.96 4.56 30.35
C ARG A 164 -6.87 4.17 31.33
N LEU A 165 -5.64 4.62 31.10
CA LEU A 165 -4.52 4.35 32.00
C LEU A 165 -4.68 5.04 33.37
N GLN A 166 -5.48 6.12 33.45
CA GLN A 166 -5.80 6.80 34.70
C GLN A 166 -7.01 6.18 35.42
N SER A 167 -8.04 5.77 34.68
CA SER A 167 -9.29 5.28 35.24
C SER A 167 -9.26 3.80 35.61
N ASP A 168 -8.51 2.98 34.88
CA ASP A 168 -8.55 1.52 34.99
C ASP A 168 -7.18 0.97 35.43
N ALA A 169 -7.14 0.44 36.65
CA ALA A 169 -5.95 -0.18 37.23
C ALA A 169 -5.61 -1.55 36.59
N GLY A 170 -6.61 -2.28 36.09
CA GLY A 170 -6.43 -3.57 35.41
C GLY A 170 -5.84 -3.40 34.01
N PHE A 171 -6.28 -2.35 33.30
CA PHE A 171 -5.78 -1.99 31.97
C PHE A 171 -4.27 -1.79 31.93
N ARG A 172 -3.64 -1.28 33.01
CA ARG A 172 -2.18 -1.07 33.06
C ARG A 172 -1.39 -2.36 32.79
N ARG A 173 -1.84 -3.50 33.30
CA ARG A 173 -1.13 -4.79 33.13
C ARG A 173 -1.27 -5.29 31.69
N GLU A 174 -2.48 -5.24 31.15
CA GLU A 174 -2.75 -5.62 29.75
C GLU A 174 -1.98 -4.73 28.78
N TYR A 175 -1.96 -3.42 29.06
CA TYR A 175 -1.23 -2.41 28.31
C TYR A 175 0.28 -2.71 28.27
N LEU A 176 0.91 -2.97 29.42
CA LEU A 176 2.33 -3.35 29.48
C LEU A 176 2.60 -4.67 28.74
N SER A 177 1.69 -5.65 28.87
CA SER A 177 1.80 -6.92 28.14
C SER A 177 1.70 -6.75 26.62
N ALA A 178 0.90 -5.78 26.16
CA ALA A 178 0.72 -5.47 24.75
C ALA A 178 1.98 -4.80 24.17
N ILE A 179 2.52 -3.80 24.87
CA ILE A 179 3.78 -3.15 24.48
C ILE A 179 4.93 -4.18 24.46
N ALA A 180 5.02 -5.06 25.45
CA ALA A 180 6.08 -6.08 25.50
C ALA A 180 6.00 -7.06 24.31
N ARG A 181 4.78 -7.45 23.91
CA ARG A 181 4.56 -8.26 22.70
C ARG A 181 4.99 -7.52 21.45
N GLU A 182 4.66 -6.24 21.34
CA GLU A 182 5.00 -5.42 20.18
C GLU A 182 6.52 -5.17 20.07
N ILE A 183 7.21 -4.92 21.17
CA ILE A 183 8.68 -4.81 21.18
C ILE A 183 9.30 -6.10 20.63
N LYS A 184 8.76 -7.27 21.01
CA LYS A 184 9.25 -8.57 20.53
C LYS A 184 9.04 -8.73 19.02
N THR A 185 7.88 -8.34 18.49
CA THR A 185 7.60 -8.41 17.06
C THR A 185 8.43 -7.40 16.26
N GLU A 186 8.55 -6.16 16.73
CA GLU A 186 9.38 -5.13 16.10
C GLU A 186 10.85 -5.52 16.07
N LYS A 187 11.37 -6.17 17.12
CA LYS A 187 12.75 -6.65 17.16
C LYS A 187 13.03 -7.71 16.08
N VAL A 188 12.10 -8.63 15.86
CA VAL A 188 12.22 -9.64 14.79
C VAL A 188 12.17 -8.96 13.41
N TYR A 189 11.27 -7.99 13.24
CA TYR A 189 11.13 -7.25 12.00
C TYR A 189 12.36 -6.38 11.70
N GLU A 190 12.92 -5.71 12.71
CA GLU A 190 14.19 -4.96 12.62
C GLU A 190 15.33 -5.85 12.11
N GLN A 191 15.46 -7.07 12.66
CA GLN A 191 16.47 -8.03 12.21
C GLN A 191 16.29 -8.46 10.75
N GLN A 192 15.04 -8.67 10.31
CA GLN A 192 14.74 -8.99 8.91
C GLN A 192 15.12 -7.84 7.97
N LEU A 193 14.86 -6.59 8.37
CA LEU A 193 15.24 -5.41 7.59
C LEU A 193 16.75 -5.25 7.47
N VAL A 194 17.50 -5.53 8.54
CA VAL A 194 18.97 -5.52 8.52
C VAL A 194 19.50 -6.61 7.57
N GLN A 195 18.95 -7.82 7.63
CA GLN A 195 19.32 -8.91 6.70
C GLN A 195 18.99 -8.57 5.24
N ALA A 196 17.92 -7.81 5.01
CA ALA A 196 17.53 -7.32 3.68
C ALA A 196 18.33 -6.09 3.21
N GLY A 197 19.33 -5.61 3.97
CA GLY A 197 20.14 -4.43 3.63
C GLY A 197 19.41 -3.09 3.77
N ARG A 198 18.20 -3.07 4.33
CA ARG A 198 17.37 -1.86 4.51
C ARG A 198 17.67 -1.16 5.83
N THR A 199 18.89 -0.67 5.95
CA THR A 199 19.41 -0.06 7.20
C THR A 199 18.65 1.20 7.63
N GLY A 200 18.11 1.97 6.68
CA GLY A 200 17.30 3.16 6.97
C GLY A 200 15.97 2.83 7.66
N GLU A 201 15.24 1.83 7.15
CA GLU A 201 13.98 1.36 7.75
C GLU A 201 14.23 0.72 9.12
N ALA A 202 15.31 -0.05 9.27
CA ALA A 202 15.69 -0.64 10.55
C ALA A 202 15.91 0.41 11.65
N LYS A 203 16.57 1.54 11.34
CA LYS A 203 16.77 2.65 12.30
C LYS A 203 15.47 3.29 12.77
N ILE A 204 14.47 3.37 11.90
CA ILE A 204 13.15 3.93 12.25
C ILE A 204 12.45 3.01 13.26
N ILE A 205 12.42 1.70 12.98
CA ILE A 205 11.85 0.70 13.88
C ILE A 205 12.60 0.68 15.22
N GLN A 206 13.93 0.72 15.18
CA GLN A 206 14.77 0.81 16.38
C GLN A 206 14.40 2.04 17.24
N GLY A 207 14.19 3.21 16.62
CA GLY A 207 13.79 4.43 17.32
C GLY A 207 12.44 4.29 18.03
N ARG A 208 11.46 3.71 17.34
CA ARG A 208 10.12 3.43 17.91
C ARG A 208 10.19 2.42 19.07
N ARG A 209 10.91 1.32 18.89
CA ARG A 209 11.15 0.32 19.93
C ARG A 209 11.77 0.93 21.20
N ARG A 210 12.76 1.81 21.04
CA ARG A 210 13.41 2.49 22.18
C ARG A 210 12.43 3.33 23.00
N VAL A 211 11.48 3.98 22.33
CA VAL A 211 10.42 4.76 23.01
C VAL A 211 9.51 3.84 23.81
N MET A 212 9.14 2.68 23.26
CA MET A 212 8.33 1.68 23.96
C MET A 212 9.05 1.06 25.17
N GLU A 213 10.33 0.70 25.02
CA GLU A 213 11.16 0.15 26.10
C GLU A 213 11.31 1.17 27.26
N ASN A 214 11.49 2.45 26.92
CA ASN A 214 11.52 3.54 27.89
C ASN A 214 10.17 3.68 28.61
N GLU A 215 9.06 3.53 27.90
CA GLU A 215 7.73 3.61 28.49
C GLU A 215 7.48 2.48 29.50
N ILE A 216 7.78 1.23 29.14
CA ILE A 216 7.73 0.11 30.09
C ILE A 216 8.61 0.41 31.30
N SER A 217 9.85 0.85 31.08
CA SER A 217 10.79 1.15 32.16
C SER A 217 10.25 2.24 33.11
N LYS A 218 9.61 3.29 32.60
CA LYS A 218 8.96 4.34 33.42
C LYS A 218 7.80 3.78 34.23
N MET A 219 7.04 2.85 33.65
CA MET A 219 5.84 2.28 34.23
C MET A 219 6.13 1.08 35.14
N THR A 220 7.32 0.49 35.12
CA THR A 220 7.73 -0.56 36.05
C THR A 220 8.48 0.00 37.27
N LYS A 221 9.16 1.14 37.13
CA LYS A 221 9.88 1.81 38.23
C LYS A 221 8.99 2.64 39.17
N LYS A 222 7.68 2.66 38.95
CA LYS A 222 6.70 3.49 39.65
C LYS A 222 5.62 2.63 40.29
#